data_AF-A0A2V8L1Q8-F1
#
_entry.id   AF-A0A2V8L1Q8-F1
#
_cell.length_a   1.000
_cell.length_b   1.000
_cell.length_c   1.000
_cell.angle_alpha   90.00
_cell.angle_beta   90.00
_cell.angle_gamma   90.00
#
_symmetry.space_group_name_H-M   'P 1'
#
loop_
_entity.id
_entity.type
_entity.pdbx_description
1 polymer ?
#
loop_
_entity_poly.entity_id
_entity_poly.type
_entity_poly.pdbx_seq_one_letter_code
_entity_poly.pdbx_strand_id
1 'polypeptide(L)'
;MGVRYDLDHGAQGEWVKFEPWLSGHRPTDKNNVAPRVGFAYRATDRTVIRGGYGLFFTELEDDALHQSYLQTQHILITIPNDGRPDFASNPFNGPMPTSEQLVARTCNINHNAPGCYLRSVPNNVEIPFGPHDTSYSQMASLGVQRQFGTSVAWEPNVVWTGGRKEERRENINLSYNPATGANYPFTDVSRRPFPEWGPVFAEIMAGRSNYIGWENSWTKRFTSRWQAQATYSLSGFWDDNG
;
A
#
# COMPACT_ATOMS: atom_id res chain seq x y z
N MET A 1 -11.33 -10.64 26.11
CA MET A 1 -11.51 -10.82 24.65
C MET A 1 -12.31 -9.64 24.12
N GLY A 2 -12.13 -9.27 22.86
CA GLY A 2 -12.90 -8.23 22.20
C GLY A 2 -12.99 -8.49 20.70
N VAL A 3 -14.01 -7.94 20.05
CA VAL A 3 -14.18 -7.97 18.59
C VAL A 3 -14.58 -6.56 18.18
N ARG A 4 -13.98 -6.06 17.11
CA ARG A 4 -14.39 -4.85 16.41
C ARG A 4 -14.85 -5.24 15.00
N TYR A 5 -15.81 -4.52 14.45
CA TYR A 5 -16.19 -4.63 13.05
C TYR A 5 -16.10 -3.23 12.44
N ASP A 6 -15.41 -3.12 11.32
CA ASP A 6 -15.27 -1.88 10.56
C ASP A 6 -15.93 -2.05 9.19
N LEU A 7 -16.52 -0.98 8.67
CA LEU A 7 -17.15 -0.95 7.35
C LEU A 7 -16.95 0.44 6.78
N ASP A 8 -16.20 0.51 5.68
CA ASP A 8 -16.04 1.73 4.92
C ASP A 8 -16.82 1.56 3.61
N HIS A 9 -17.76 2.47 3.36
CA HIS A 9 -18.64 2.41 2.19
C HIS A 9 -18.48 3.67 1.35
N GLY A 10 -18.18 3.52 0.07
CA GLY A 10 -17.91 4.63 -0.84
C GLY A 10 -16.46 5.14 -0.81
N ALA A 11 -15.56 4.45 -0.09
CA ALA A 11 -14.18 4.86 0.13
C ALA A 11 -13.18 4.27 -0.89
N GLN A 12 -13.62 3.39 -1.81
CA GLN A 12 -12.74 2.61 -2.70
C GLN A 12 -13.03 2.79 -4.18
N GLY A 13 -13.63 3.92 -4.54
CA GLY A 13 -14.03 4.18 -5.93
C GLY A 13 -15.20 3.31 -6.36
N GLU A 14 -16.09 2.91 -5.44
CA GLU A 14 -17.25 2.07 -5.73
C GLU A 14 -18.09 2.64 -6.87
N TRP A 15 -18.15 3.96 -6.97
CA TRP A 15 -18.97 4.71 -7.93
C TRP A 15 -18.14 5.41 -9.02
N VAL A 16 -16.81 5.33 -8.95
CA VAL A 16 -15.95 6.01 -9.94
C VAL A 16 -15.92 5.18 -11.21
N LYS A 17 -16.26 5.82 -12.34
CA LYS A 17 -16.22 5.19 -13.66
C LYS A 17 -15.03 5.68 -14.46
N PHE A 18 -14.08 4.79 -14.67
CA PHE A 18 -12.86 4.98 -15.45
C PHE A 18 -12.51 3.69 -16.17
N GLU A 19 -13.14 3.48 -17.32
CA GLU A 19 -13.01 2.23 -18.08
C GLU A 19 -11.60 2.07 -18.68
N PRO A 20 -11.06 0.83 -18.75
CA PRO A 20 -11.72 -0.43 -18.37
C PRO A 20 -11.50 -0.86 -16.91
N TRP A 21 -10.81 -0.07 -16.08
CA TRP A 21 -10.34 -0.51 -14.77
C TRP A 21 -11.37 -0.28 -13.65
N LEU A 22 -12.17 0.78 -13.76
CA LEU A 22 -13.22 1.11 -12.80
C LEU A 22 -14.56 1.21 -13.54
N SER A 23 -15.44 0.24 -13.30
CA SER A 23 -16.77 0.16 -13.94
C SER A 23 -17.83 1.06 -13.28
N GLY A 24 -17.49 1.73 -12.18
CA GLY A 24 -18.43 2.47 -11.33
C GLY A 24 -19.35 1.60 -10.47
N HIS A 25 -19.06 0.30 -10.32
CA HIS A 25 -19.82 -0.62 -9.46
C HIS A 25 -18.89 -1.58 -8.69
N ARG A 26 -17.85 -1.07 -8.04
CA ARG A 26 -16.96 -1.94 -7.23
C ARG A 26 -17.67 -2.37 -5.94
N PRO A 27 -17.50 -3.62 -5.50
CA PRO A 27 -18.10 -4.08 -4.26
C PRO A 27 -17.43 -3.40 -3.07
N THR A 28 -18.23 -2.97 -2.09
CA THR A 28 -17.72 -2.54 -0.79
C THR A 28 -17.17 -3.73 0.00
N ASP A 29 -16.00 -3.58 0.61
CA ASP A 29 -15.47 -4.54 1.57
C ASP A 29 -16.29 -4.53 2.86
N LYS A 30 -16.80 -5.70 3.24
CA LYS A 30 -17.68 -5.89 4.41
C LYS A 30 -17.14 -6.92 5.38
N ASN A 31 -15.92 -7.43 5.18
CA ASN A 31 -15.40 -8.58 5.94
C ASN A 31 -14.41 -8.20 7.05
N ASN A 32 -14.33 -6.92 7.40
CA ASN A 32 -13.37 -6.37 8.36
C ASN A 32 -13.74 -6.64 9.82
N VAL A 33 -13.75 -7.91 10.23
CA VAL A 33 -13.94 -8.35 11.62
C VAL A 33 -12.57 -8.48 12.30
N ALA A 34 -12.33 -7.67 13.32
CA ALA A 34 -11.08 -7.56 14.05
C ALA A 34 -11.16 -8.20 15.46
N PRO A 35 -10.96 -9.53 15.59
CA PRO A 35 -10.92 -10.19 16.88
C PRO A 35 -9.63 -9.85 17.63
N ARG A 36 -9.73 -9.80 18.96
CA ARG A 36 -8.63 -9.55 19.89
C ARG A 36 -8.76 -10.44 21.10
N VAL A 37 -7.69 -11.15 21.41
CA VAL A 37 -7.59 -12.01 22.60
C VAL A 37 -6.30 -11.68 23.33
N GLY A 38 -6.37 -11.73 24.66
CA GLY A 38 -5.22 -11.51 25.51
C GLY A 38 -5.40 -12.23 26.82
N PHE A 39 -4.29 -12.50 27.48
CA PHE A 39 -4.25 -13.15 28.78
C PHE A 39 -3.24 -12.46 29.69
N ALA A 40 -3.46 -12.61 30.99
CA ALA A 40 -2.49 -12.30 32.02
C ALA A 40 -2.50 -13.43 33.03
N TYR A 41 -1.35 -14.04 33.26
CA TYR A 41 -1.17 -15.18 34.14
C TYR A 41 -0.13 -14.87 35.20
N ARG A 42 -0.54 -14.92 36.47
CA ARG A 42 0.37 -14.80 37.61
C ARG A 42 1.02 -16.16 37.87
N ALA A 43 2.21 -16.37 37.32
CA ALA A 43 2.97 -17.60 37.51
C ALA A 43 3.52 -17.75 38.94
N THR A 44 3.85 -16.62 39.59
CA THR A 44 4.19 -16.55 41.03
C THR A 44 3.74 -15.20 41.59
N ASP A 45 3.81 -14.99 42.90
CA ASP A 45 3.53 -13.68 43.52
C ASP A 45 4.41 -12.52 43.02
N ARG A 46 5.48 -12.85 42.28
CA ARG A 46 6.46 -11.90 41.76
C ARG A 46 6.74 -12.09 40.27
N THR A 47 5.91 -12.88 39.57
CA THR A 47 6.06 -13.14 38.13
C THR A 47 4.70 -13.13 37.46
N VAL A 48 4.53 -12.29 36.46
CA VAL A 48 3.35 -12.26 35.60
C VAL A 48 3.77 -12.47 34.16
N ILE A 49 3.05 -13.34 33.44
CA ILE A 49 3.18 -13.53 32.01
C ILE A 49 1.96 -12.88 31.36
N ARG A 50 2.16 -12.04 30.35
CA ARG A 50 1.08 -11.40 29.60
C ARG A 50 1.29 -11.64 28.13
N GLY A 51 0.21 -11.80 27.38
CA GLY A 51 0.31 -11.88 25.94
C GLY A 51 -1.02 -11.63 25.28
N GLY A 52 -0.98 -11.44 23.99
CA GLY A 52 -2.17 -11.22 23.20
C GLY A 52 -1.91 -11.32 21.72
N TYR A 53 -3.01 -11.43 21.00
CA TYR A 53 -3.08 -11.42 19.56
C TYR A 53 -4.30 -10.61 19.13
N GLY A 54 -4.17 -9.84 18.07
CA GLY A 54 -5.29 -9.13 17.48
C GLY A 54 -5.10 -8.85 16.00
N LEU A 55 -6.22 -8.72 15.31
CA LEU A 55 -6.29 -8.18 13.96
C LEU A 55 -6.63 -6.68 14.04
N PHE A 56 -5.99 -5.89 13.19
CA PHE A 56 -6.16 -4.44 13.15
C PHE A 56 -6.23 -4.01 11.69
N PHE A 57 -7.42 -3.62 11.23
CA PHE A 57 -7.59 -2.99 9.92
C PHE A 57 -7.08 -1.55 9.98
N THR A 58 -6.50 -1.09 8.88
CA THR A 58 -6.22 0.33 8.68
C THR A 58 -7.52 1.02 8.24
N GLU A 59 -7.51 2.35 8.23
CA GLU A 59 -8.44 3.07 7.37
C GLU A 59 -8.08 2.76 5.91
N LEU A 60 -9.09 2.68 5.04
CA LEU A 60 -8.85 2.55 3.61
C LEU A 60 -8.28 3.85 3.05
N GLU A 61 -7.16 3.74 2.38
CA GLU A 61 -6.47 4.86 1.74
C GLU A 61 -7.39 5.52 0.69
N ASP A 62 -7.74 6.78 0.93
CA ASP A 62 -8.58 7.57 0.02
C ASP A 62 -7.77 8.14 -1.16
N ASP A 63 -6.44 7.89 -1.21
CA ASP A 63 -5.58 8.44 -2.25
C ASP A 63 -5.98 7.89 -3.63
N ALA A 64 -6.07 6.56 -3.79
CA ALA A 64 -6.46 6.01 -5.08
C ALA A 64 -7.90 6.37 -5.49
N LEU A 65 -8.83 6.58 -4.54
CA LEU A 65 -10.15 7.13 -4.84
C LEU A 65 -10.03 8.56 -5.40
N HIS A 66 -9.33 9.43 -4.69
CA HIS A 66 -9.10 10.81 -5.07
C HIS A 66 -8.44 10.90 -6.46
N GLN A 67 -7.36 10.14 -6.66
CA GLN A 67 -6.61 10.04 -7.90
C GLN A 67 -7.48 9.51 -9.05
N SER A 68 -8.33 8.51 -8.78
CA SER A 68 -9.29 7.98 -9.76
C SER A 68 -10.30 9.05 -10.18
N TYR A 69 -10.83 9.85 -9.25
CA TYR A 69 -11.69 10.99 -9.59
C TYR A 69 -10.97 12.02 -10.47
N LEU A 70 -9.71 12.34 -10.16
CA LEU A 70 -8.90 13.23 -11.00
C LEU A 70 -8.75 12.65 -12.42
N GLN A 71 -8.59 11.33 -12.58
CA GLN A 71 -8.54 10.69 -13.89
C GLN A 71 -9.88 10.75 -14.66
N THR A 72 -11.01 10.96 -13.99
CA THR A 72 -12.27 11.21 -14.70
C THR A 72 -12.40 12.64 -15.23
N GLN A 73 -11.69 13.59 -14.62
CA GLN A 73 -11.76 15.02 -14.94
C GLN A 73 -10.60 15.49 -15.83
N HIS A 74 -9.46 14.82 -15.75
CA HIS A 74 -8.24 15.18 -16.46
C HIS A 74 -7.85 14.12 -17.49
N ILE A 75 -7.16 14.59 -18.52
CA ILE A 75 -6.50 13.74 -19.51
C ILE A 75 -4.99 13.90 -19.38
N LEU A 76 -4.32 12.79 -19.11
CA LEU A 76 -2.86 12.69 -19.10
C LEU A 76 -2.45 11.88 -20.31
N ILE A 77 -1.55 12.42 -21.12
CA ILE A 77 -1.06 11.79 -22.35
C ILE A 77 0.45 11.61 -22.30
N THR A 78 0.93 10.55 -22.95
CA THR A 78 2.34 10.37 -23.26
C THR A 78 2.57 10.78 -24.71
N ILE A 79 3.47 11.75 -24.91
CA ILE A 79 3.94 12.17 -26.22
C ILE A 79 5.35 11.60 -26.41
N PRO A 80 5.54 10.60 -27.30
CA PRO A 80 6.86 10.07 -27.58
C PRO A 80 7.78 11.15 -28.16
N ASN A 81 9.04 11.18 -27.72
CA ASN A 81 10.05 12.03 -28.34
C ASN A 81 10.26 11.57 -29.79
N ASP A 82 9.98 12.46 -30.74
CA ASP A 82 10.11 12.25 -32.18
C ASP A 82 11.50 12.63 -32.72
N GLY A 83 12.43 13.01 -31.84
CA GLY A 83 13.83 13.25 -32.14
C GLY A 83 14.14 14.64 -32.71
N ARG A 84 13.15 15.51 -32.88
CA ARG A 84 13.40 16.87 -33.36
C ARG A 84 14.06 17.75 -32.27
N PRO A 85 14.93 18.69 -32.64
CA PRO A 85 15.64 19.54 -31.68
C PRO A 85 14.73 20.39 -30.79
N ASP A 86 13.54 20.76 -31.27
CA ASP A 86 12.58 21.61 -30.54
C ASP A 86 11.50 20.80 -29.78
N PHE A 87 11.65 19.48 -29.64
CA PHE A 87 10.65 18.62 -29.00
C PHE A 87 10.24 19.12 -27.61
N ALA A 88 11.24 19.46 -26.78
CA ALA A 88 11.03 19.87 -25.40
C ALA A 88 10.22 21.18 -25.28
N SER A 89 10.35 22.10 -26.22
CA SER A 89 9.64 23.40 -26.22
C SER A 89 8.36 23.39 -27.05
N ASN A 90 8.16 22.41 -27.93
CA ASN A 90 7.04 22.35 -28.85
C ASN A 90 6.49 20.92 -28.99
N PRO A 91 6.09 20.19 -27.93
CA PRO A 91 5.86 18.73 -27.98
C PRO A 91 4.80 18.25 -28.99
N PHE A 92 3.88 19.12 -29.42
CA PHE A 92 2.85 18.79 -30.41
C PHE A 92 3.25 19.08 -31.87
N ASN A 93 4.45 19.64 -32.10
CA ASN A 93 4.90 20.10 -33.41
C ASN A 93 3.88 21.04 -34.08
N GLY A 94 3.39 22.03 -33.31
CA GLY A 94 2.25 22.85 -33.68
C GLY A 94 1.56 23.47 -32.45
N PRO A 95 0.42 24.17 -32.65
CA PRO A 95 -0.34 24.72 -31.53
C PRO A 95 -0.81 23.60 -30.60
N MET A 96 -0.81 23.88 -29.29
CA MET A 96 -1.32 22.96 -28.29
C MET A 96 -2.80 22.64 -28.57
N PRO A 97 -3.20 21.36 -28.70
CA PRO A 97 -4.59 21.01 -28.95
C PRO A 97 -5.50 21.36 -27.75
N THR A 98 -6.79 21.58 -28.00
CA THR A 98 -7.78 21.73 -26.92
C THR A 98 -8.02 20.38 -26.22
N SER A 99 -8.63 20.42 -25.03
CA SER A 99 -8.96 19.21 -24.27
C SER A 99 -9.80 18.22 -25.09
N GLU A 100 -10.80 18.72 -25.80
CA GLU A 100 -11.71 17.92 -26.64
C GLU A 100 -10.96 17.26 -27.81
N GLN A 101 -10.04 18.01 -28.42
CA GLN A 101 -9.19 17.49 -29.50
C GLN A 101 -8.23 16.40 -29.00
N LEU A 102 -7.67 16.56 -27.79
CA LEU A 102 -6.84 15.53 -27.18
C LEU A 102 -7.63 14.27 -26.89
N VAL A 103 -8.78 14.39 -26.22
CA VAL A 103 -9.65 13.25 -25.88
C VAL A 103 -10.04 12.48 -27.13
N ALA A 104 -10.52 13.16 -28.18
CA ALA A 104 -10.92 12.54 -29.43
C ALA A 104 -9.78 11.83 -30.18
N ARG A 105 -8.52 12.22 -29.93
CA ARG A 105 -7.32 11.63 -30.56
C ARG A 105 -6.61 10.60 -29.69
N THR A 106 -7.11 10.31 -28.49
CA THR A 106 -6.50 9.25 -27.67
C THR A 106 -6.63 7.89 -28.33
N CYS A 107 -5.62 7.04 -28.18
CA CYS A 107 -5.59 5.73 -28.80
C CYS A 107 -6.75 4.83 -28.32
N ASN A 108 -7.16 4.97 -27.06
CA ASN A 108 -8.29 4.24 -26.48
C ASN A 108 -9.67 4.69 -26.99
N ILE A 109 -9.80 5.92 -27.49
CA ILE A 109 -11.06 6.44 -28.08
C ILE A 109 -11.06 6.31 -29.59
N ASN A 110 -9.93 6.56 -30.25
CA ASN A 110 -9.80 6.58 -31.71
C ASN A 110 -9.28 5.25 -32.28
N HIS A 111 -9.52 4.14 -31.59
CA HIS A 111 -9.21 2.78 -32.03
C HIS A 111 -7.79 2.60 -32.59
N ASN A 112 -6.77 3.12 -31.88
CA ASN A 112 -5.36 3.06 -32.29
C ASN A 112 -5.08 3.64 -33.71
N ALA A 113 -5.83 4.66 -34.14
CA ALA A 113 -5.56 5.35 -35.40
C ALA A 113 -4.12 5.89 -35.46
N PRO A 114 -3.49 5.94 -36.66
CA PRO A 114 -2.14 6.44 -36.81
C PRO A 114 -1.94 7.83 -36.19
N GLY A 115 -0.93 7.98 -35.32
CA GLY A 115 -0.63 9.25 -34.64
C GLY A 115 -1.59 9.63 -33.51
N CYS A 116 -2.33 8.65 -32.95
CA CYS A 116 -3.07 8.82 -31.71
C CYS A 116 -2.15 9.07 -30.51
N TYR A 117 -2.67 9.72 -29.47
CA TYR A 117 -1.95 9.91 -28.22
C TYR A 117 -2.28 8.79 -27.25
N LEU A 118 -1.25 8.19 -26.66
CA LEU A 118 -1.45 7.22 -25.59
C LEU A 118 -1.91 7.98 -24.35
N ARG A 119 -3.13 7.69 -23.88
CA ARG A 119 -3.57 8.13 -22.56
C ARG A 119 -2.82 7.33 -21.49
N SER A 120 -2.53 7.92 -20.35
CA SER A 120 -1.69 7.30 -19.32
C SER A 120 -2.24 7.58 -17.94
N VAL A 121 -2.01 6.66 -17.02
CA VAL A 121 -2.07 6.90 -15.57
C VAL A 121 -0.61 6.94 -15.12
N PRO A 122 0.01 8.12 -15.00
CA PRO A 122 1.45 8.24 -14.70
C PRO A 122 1.77 7.89 -13.25
N ASN A 123 3.04 7.67 -12.91
CA ASN A 123 3.50 7.18 -11.61
C ASN A 123 3.13 8.04 -10.38
N ASN A 124 2.66 9.28 -10.57
CA ASN A 124 2.19 10.13 -9.47
C ASN A 124 0.67 10.07 -9.27
N VAL A 125 0.01 9.14 -9.97
CA VAL A 125 -1.41 8.86 -9.93
C VAL A 125 -1.55 7.35 -9.91
N GLU A 126 -2.53 6.84 -9.17
CA GLU A 126 -2.92 5.45 -9.27
C GLU A 126 -4.43 5.27 -9.26
N ILE A 127 -4.82 4.08 -9.72
CA ILE A 127 -6.19 3.61 -9.74
C ILE A 127 -6.23 2.24 -9.09
N PRO A 128 -7.28 1.89 -8.32
CA PRO A 128 -7.42 0.56 -7.75
C PRO A 128 -7.52 -0.51 -8.84
N PHE A 129 -6.67 -1.56 -8.80
CA PHE A 129 -6.70 -2.65 -9.76
C PHE A 129 -6.95 -4.01 -9.11
N GLY A 130 -7.91 -4.77 -9.65
CA GLY A 130 -8.34 -6.04 -9.08
C GLY A 130 -9.09 -5.88 -7.75
N PRO A 131 -9.17 -6.93 -6.91
CA PRO A 131 -9.70 -6.85 -5.56
C PRO A 131 -8.93 -5.83 -4.72
N HIS A 132 -9.67 -4.98 -4.03
CA HIS A 132 -9.11 -3.89 -3.25
C HIS A 132 -9.62 -4.02 -1.82
N ASP A 133 -9.09 -4.99 -1.10
CA ASP A 133 -9.54 -5.27 0.26
C ASP A 133 -8.77 -4.39 1.25
N THR A 134 -9.36 -4.12 2.42
CA THR A 134 -8.70 -3.28 3.43
C THR A 134 -7.39 -3.89 3.93
N SER A 135 -6.33 -3.08 3.91
CA SER A 135 -5.04 -3.38 4.56
C SER A 135 -5.24 -3.72 6.03
N TYR A 136 -4.52 -4.72 6.53
CA TYR A 136 -4.60 -5.07 7.94
C TYR A 136 -3.28 -5.57 8.49
N SER A 137 -3.11 -5.41 9.79
CA SER A 137 -2.01 -5.94 10.56
C SER A 137 -2.50 -7.02 11.53
N GLN A 138 -1.79 -8.14 11.55
CA GLN A 138 -1.84 -9.07 12.67
C GLN A 138 -0.80 -8.62 13.69
N MET A 139 -1.21 -8.39 14.94
CA MET A 139 -0.28 -7.99 16.00
C MET A 139 -0.31 -9.03 17.11
N ALA A 140 0.85 -9.48 17.54
CA ALA A 140 1.03 -10.40 18.66
C ALA A 140 2.05 -9.85 19.64
N SER A 141 1.84 -10.13 20.93
CA SER A 141 2.84 -9.83 21.96
C SER A 141 2.89 -10.92 23.01
N LEU A 142 4.08 -11.15 23.56
CA LEU A 142 4.31 -12.02 24.71
C LEU A 142 5.37 -11.39 25.60
N GLY A 143 5.05 -11.26 26.88
CA GLY A 143 5.86 -10.57 27.84
C GLY A 143 5.88 -11.24 29.20
N VAL A 144 6.98 -11.05 29.92
CA VAL A 144 7.12 -11.46 31.31
C VAL A 144 7.44 -10.23 32.13
N GLN A 145 6.82 -10.07 33.29
CA GLN A 145 7.22 -9.12 34.30
C GLN A 145 7.67 -9.89 35.53
N ARG A 146 8.92 -9.66 35.95
CA ARG A 146 9.53 -10.34 37.08
C ARG A 146 10.09 -9.33 38.07
N GLN A 147 9.67 -9.44 39.33
CA GLN A 147 10.30 -8.72 40.44
C GLN A 147 11.43 -9.56 41.05
N PHE A 148 12.61 -8.94 41.19
CA PHE A 148 13.76 -9.48 41.91
C PHE A 148 13.98 -8.70 43.21
N GLY A 149 14.10 -9.43 44.32
CA GLY A 149 14.13 -8.81 45.65
C GLY A 149 12.91 -7.91 45.91
N THR A 150 13.14 -6.78 46.56
CA THR A 150 12.08 -5.81 46.91
C THR A 150 12.05 -4.58 46.00
N SER A 151 13.08 -4.38 45.16
CA SER A 151 13.31 -3.11 44.47
C SER A 151 13.70 -3.22 43.00
N VAL A 152 13.89 -4.42 42.44
CA VAL A 152 14.24 -4.60 41.03
C VAL A 152 13.08 -5.24 40.27
N ALA A 153 12.80 -4.72 39.08
CA ALA A 153 11.88 -5.32 38.12
C ALA A 153 12.57 -5.45 36.75
N TRP A 154 12.29 -6.55 36.05
CA TRP A 154 12.69 -6.78 34.66
C TRP A 154 11.47 -7.20 33.85
N GLU A 155 11.33 -6.60 32.67
CA GLU A 155 10.18 -6.74 31.78
C GLU A 155 10.65 -6.97 30.34
N PRO A 156 10.99 -8.21 29.96
CA PRO A 156 11.22 -8.59 28.57
C PRO A 156 9.88 -8.82 27.85
N ASN A 157 9.74 -8.24 26.67
CA ASN A 157 8.58 -8.39 25.80
C ASN A 157 9.06 -8.69 24.37
N VAL A 158 8.38 -9.60 23.69
CA VAL A 158 8.49 -9.78 22.25
C VAL A 158 7.19 -9.30 21.63
N VAL A 159 7.30 -8.46 20.62
CA VAL A 159 6.19 -7.96 19.82
C VAL A 159 6.40 -8.36 18.37
N TRP A 160 5.31 -8.70 17.68
CA TRP A 160 5.31 -9.02 16.26
C TRP A 160 4.14 -8.31 15.59
N THR A 161 4.40 -7.73 14.43
CA THR A 161 3.39 -7.12 13.56
C THR A 161 3.59 -7.66 12.15
N GLY A 162 2.55 -8.27 11.58
CA GLY A 162 2.53 -8.72 10.20
C GLY A 162 1.49 -7.95 9.38
N GLY A 163 1.94 -7.02 8.55
CA GLY A 163 1.10 -6.27 7.62
C GLY A 163 0.72 -7.11 6.40
N ARG A 164 -0.53 -7.03 5.97
CA ARG A 164 -1.08 -7.82 4.86
C ARG A 164 -1.95 -6.93 4.00
N LYS A 165 -1.91 -7.23 2.70
CA LYS A 165 -2.64 -6.48 1.68
C LYS A 165 -2.21 -5.02 1.62
N GLU A 166 -0.96 -4.75 1.97
CA GLU A 166 -0.39 -3.41 1.89
C GLU A 166 -0.39 -2.96 0.43
N GLU A 167 -0.58 -1.66 0.23
CA GLU A 167 -0.54 -1.05 -1.09
C GLU A 167 0.80 -1.34 -1.77
N ARG A 168 0.71 -1.64 -3.06
CA ARG A 168 1.83 -1.60 -3.99
C ARG A 168 1.40 -0.84 -5.24
N ARG A 169 2.19 0.15 -5.61
CA ARG A 169 2.04 0.82 -6.88
C ARG A 169 2.87 0.14 -7.95
N GLU A 170 2.19 -0.37 -8.98
CA GLU A 170 2.83 -1.06 -10.10
C GLU A 170 2.31 -0.54 -11.44
N ASN A 171 3.18 -0.49 -12.45
CA ASN A 171 2.74 -0.24 -13.82
C ASN A 171 2.16 -1.52 -14.44
N ILE A 172 0.84 -1.66 -14.40
CA ILE A 172 0.12 -2.83 -14.91
C ILE A 172 0.12 -2.92 -16.44
N ASN A 173 0.68 -1.93 -17.14
CA ASN A 173 0.83 -1.94 -18.59
C ASN A 173 2.23 -2.37 -19.08
N LEU A 174 3.00 -3.06 -18.23
CA LEU A 174 4.27 -3.69 -18.60
C LEU A 174 4.07 -5.13 -19.05
N SER A 175 5.02 -5.62 -19.86
CA SER A 175 5.10 -7.03 -20.22
C SER A 175 6.54 -7.46 -20.33
N TYR A 176 6.81 -8.71 -19.95
CA TYR A 176 8.17 -9.22 -19.79
C TYR A 176 8.43 -10.37 -20.77
N ASN A 177 9.65 -10.42 -21.28
CA ASN A 177 10.09 -11.53 -22.11
C ASN A 177 10.21 -12.79 -21.24
N PRO A 178 9.44 -13.86 -21.53
CA PRO A 178 9.43 -15.07 -20.70
C PRO A 178 10.77 -15.80 -20.67
N ALA A 179 11.65 -15.60 -21.66
CA ALA A 179 12.96 -16.23 -21.72
C ALA A 179 14.03 -15.51 -20.88
N THR A 180 13.90 -14.20 -20.67
CA THR A 180 14.93 -13.39 -19.99
C THR A 180 14.45 -12.72 -18.70
N GLY A 181 13.14 -12.64 -18.48
CA GLY A 181 12.54 -11.86 -17.40
C GLY A 181 12.66 -10.34 -17.57
N ALA A 182 13.25 -9.86 -18.66
CA ALA A 182 13.41 -8.42 -18.90
C ALA A 182 12.11 -7.82 -19.46
N ASN A 183 11.80 -6.58 -19.05
CA ASN A 183 10.70 -5.81 -19.62
C ASN A 183 10.93 -5.59 -21.12
N TYR A 184 9.88 -5.71 -21.93
CA TYR A 184 9.96 -5.31 -23.34
C TYR A 184 10.24 -3.81 -23.45
N PRO A 185 10.96 -3.35 -24.50
CA PRO A 185 11.23 -1.93 -24.68
C PRO A 185 9.94 -1.11 -24.64
N PHE A 186 9.95 0.03 -23.96
CA PHE A 186 8.76 0.89 -23.84
C PHE A 186 8.21 1.36 -25.20
N THR A 187 9.01 1.32 -26.26
CA THR A 187 8.60 1.63 -27.64
C THR A 187 7.75 0.52 -28.28
N ASP A 188 7.81 -0.72 -27.81
CA ASP A 188 7.01 -1.83 -28.33
C ASP A 188 5.67 -1.95 -27.57
N VAL A 189 4.76 -1.03 -27.88
CA VAL A 189 3.43 -0.97 -27.24
C VAL A 189 2.54 -2.16 -27.63
N SER A 190 2.84 -2.85 -28.73
CA SER A 190 2.04 -3.96 -29.24
C SER A 190 2.03 -5.19 -28.33
N ARG A 191 3.05 -5.33 -27.47
CA ARG A 191 3.16 -6.42 -26.49
C ARG A 191 2.59 -6.08 -25.13
N ARG A 192 2.08 -4.87 -24.94
CA ARG A 192 1.54 -4.45 -23.65
C ARG A 192 0.15 -5.05 -23.39
N PRO A 193 -0.24 -5.27 -22.13
CA PRO A 193 -1.60 -5.68 -21.79
C PRO A 193 -2.69 -4.72 -22.29
N PHE A 194 -2.40 -3.41 -22.26
CA PHE A 194 -3.27 -2.31 -22.72
C PHE A 194 -2.53 -1.50 -23.80
N PRO A 195 -2.47 -1.99 -25.05
CA PRO A 195 -1.66 -1.38 -26.11
C PRO A 195 -2.13 0.02 -26.52
N GLU A 196 -3.39 0.37 -26.24
CA GLU A 196 -3.97 1.70 -26.46
C GLU A 196 -3.66 2.72 -25.34
N TRP A 197 -2.88 2.31 -24.33
CA TRP A 197 -2.47 3.16 -23.20
C TRP A 197 -0.95 3.27 -23.07
N GLY A 198 -0.52 4.39 -22.50
CA GLY A 198 0.85 4.62 -22.05
C GLY A 198 1.10 3.86 -20.75
N PRO A 199 2.01 4.33 -19.87
CA PRO A 199 2.09 3.78 -18.53
C PRO A 199 0.72 3.82 -17.83
N VAL A 200 0.38 2.75 -17.12
CA VAL A 200 -0.82 2.68 -16.29
C VAL A 200 -0.38 2.21 -14.92
N PHE A 201 -0.16 3.16 -14.02
CA PHE A 201 0.15 2.85 -12.64
C PHE A 201 -1.15 2.56 -11.88
N ALA A 202 -1.13 1.47 -11.12
CA ALA A 202 -2.25 1.01 -10.35
C ALA A 202 -1.83 0.64 -8.94
N GLU A 203 -2.78 0.82 -8.04
CA GLU A 203 -2.72 0.39 -6.64
C GLU A 203 -3.19 -1.07 -6.55
N ILE A 204 -2.32 -1.91 -6.00
CA ILE A 204 -2.56 -3.35 -5.82
C ILE A 204 -2.34 -3.71 -4.35
N MET A 205 -3.37 -4.24 -3.70
CA MET A 205 -3.35 -4.60 -2.27
C MET A 205 -2.72 -5.98 -2.03
N ALA A 206 -1.46 -6.14 -2.41
CA ALA A 206 -0.74 -7.42 -2.38
C ALA A 206 0.49 -7.44 -1.44
N GLY A 207 0.94 -6.28 -0.98
CA GLY A 207 2.14 -6.12 -0.17
C GLY A 207 2.07 -6.78 1.21
N ARG A 208 3.25 -7.14 1.72
CA ARG A 208 3.41 -7.82 2.99
C ARG A 208 4.67 -7.38 3.70
N SER A 209 4.51 -6.95 4.94
CA SER A 209 5.59 -6.66 5.87
C SER A 209 5.51 -7.54 7.12
N ASN A 210 6.66 -7.73 7.77
CA ASN A 210 6.76 -8.35 9.08
C ASN A 210 7.81 -7.62 9.91
N TYR A 211 7.38 -7.16 11.08
CA TYR A 211 8.22 -6.59 12.12
C TYR A 211 8.27 -7.54 13.32
N ILE A 212 9.45 -7.70 13.92
CA ILE A 212 9.61 -8.31 15.24
C ILE A 212 10.50 -7.42 16.10
N GLY A 213 10.08 -7.20 17.34
CA GLY A 213 10.82 -6.43 18.33
C GLY A 213 10.98 -7.23 19.61
N TRP A 214 12.18 -7.20 20.19
CA TRP A 214 12.45 -7.62 21.55
C TRP A 214 12.75 -6.38 22.39
N GLU A 215 11.81 -6.04 23.26
CA GLU A 215 11.79 -4.83 24.07
C GLU A 215 11.98 -5.18 25.54
N ASN A 216 12.93 -4.53 26.20
CA ASN A 216 13.30 -4.84 27.57
C ASN A 216 13.28 -3.58 28.40
N SER A 217 12.64 -3.65 29.57
CA SER A 217 12.77 -2.65 30.62
C SER A 217 13.36 -3.26 31.87
N TRP A 218 14.33 -2.58 32.46
CA TRP A 218 14.87 -2.88 33.78
C TRP A 218 14.70 -1.65 34.66
N THR A 219 14.15 -1.85 35.86
CA THR A 219 13.91 -0.77 36.81
C THR A 219 14.40 -1.17 38.19
N LYS A 220 15.25 -0.33 38.77
CA LYS A 220 15.63 -0.34 40.18
C LYS A 220 14.97 0.85 40.88
N ARG A 221 13.98 0.56 41.73
CA ARG A 221 13.36 1.53 42.63
C ARG A 221 14.37 2.02 43.66
N PHE A 222 14.17 3.24 44.16
CA PHE A 222 15.06 3.84 45.15
C PHE A 222 15.21 2.97 46.41
N THR A 223 16.40 2.39 46.59
CA THR A 223 16.83 1.79 47.85
C THR A 223 18.34 1.96 47.98
N SER A 224 18.87 1.97 49.20
CA SER A 224 20.31 2.13 49.44
C SER A 224 20.89 3.38 48.77
N ARG A 225 20.10 4.47 48.76
CA ARG A 225 20.44 5.81 48.25
C ARG A 225 20.59 5.94 46.73
N TRP A 226 20.11 4.97 45.94
CA TRP A 226 20.11 5.09 44.48
C TRP A 226 18.91 4.40 43.81
N GLN A 227 18.60 4.88 42.61
CA GLN A 227 17.61 4.33 41.69
C GLN A 227 18.18 4.37 40.28
N ALA A 228 17.70 3.50 39.40
CA ALA A 228 18.10 3.50 38.00
C ALA A 228 17.03 2.84 37.14
N GLN A 229 17.04 3.17 35.85
CA GLN A 229 16.21 2.54 34.83
C GLN A 229 17.06 2.35 33.57
N ALA A 230 16.84 1.25 32.88
CA ALA A 230 17.45 0.97 31.60
C ALA A 230 16.42 0.33 30.66
N THR A 231 16.47 0.70 29.39
CA THR A 231 15.64 0.11 28.34
C THR A 231 16.53 -0.32 27.17
N TYR A 232 16.22 -1.47 26.58
CA TYR A 232 16.92 -1.97 25.41
C TYR A 232 15.93 -2.59 24.42
N SER A 233 16.01 -2.17 23.16
CA SER A 233 15.22 -2.73 22.07
C SER A 233 16.15 -3.28 20.98
N LEU A 234 15.79 -4.45 20.48
CA LEU A 234 16.37 -5.04 19.28
C LEU A 234 15.23 -5.44 18.37
N SER A 235 15.28 -5.05 17.10
CA SER A 235 14.20 -5.33 16.16
C SER A 235 14.70 -5.67 14.77
N GLY A 236 13.85 -6.36 14.01
CA GLY A 236 14.03 -6.63 12.59
C GLY A 236 12.74 -6.35 11.83
N PHE A 237 12.89 -5.89 10.59
CA PHE A 237 11.81 -5.63 9.66
C PHE A 237 12.14 -6.29 8.32
N TRP A 238 11.15 -6.94 7.72
CA TRP A 238 11.24 -7.55 6.40
C TRP A 238 9.97 -7.25 5.63
N ASP A 239 10.12 -6.84 4.39
CA ASP A 239 9.04 -6.72 3.43
C ASP A 239 9.26 -7.69 2.26
N ASP A 240 8.27 -7.78 1.39
CA ASP A 240 8.32 -8.61 0.20
C ASP A 240 9.07 -7.95 -0.98
N ASN A 241 9.98 -6.99 -0.70
CA ASN A 241 10.77 -6.23 -1.65
C ASN A 241 9.92 -5.76 -2.86
N GLY A 242 9.07 -4.75 -2.60
CA GLY A 242 8.25 -4.02 -3.59
C GLY A 242 8.45 -4.43 -5.04
#